data_AF-A0A1Q4W3H6-F1
#
_entry.id   AF-A0A1Q4W3H6-F1
#
_cell.length_a   1.000
_cell.length_b   1.000
_cell.length_c   1.000
_cell.angle_alpha   90.00
_cell.angle_beta   90.00
_cell.angle_gamma   90.00
#
_symmetry.space_group_name_H-M   'P 1'
#
loop_
_entity.id
_entity.type
_entity.pdbx_description
1 polymer ?
#
loop_
_entity_poly.entity_id
_entity_poly.type
_entity_poly.pdbx_seq_one_letter_code
_entity_poly.pdbx_strand_id
1 'polypeptide(L)'
;MSDPAAAPSAGSAGASAFAAATQSLRTTARWLLTAAAGVAAALVAGLQLTSIGSLGADQWPRLLVAVGGVAAALAATSYVILRAAQLLTDEWVTLSQLEWENIERRFLRHPSRRDRRRHESLRKLYEDLPTYGDELYGHLAADVPDLYNQLRDANRAARLTPTAPVSPRATALHEAAGAVTSYANYYLVRDAFIMLRRQLAVAGAVLVAGVLVFAYAANPPKPEAKTGAKTGAKGATVETLSPHVPRRGVALPFAPDIAPDIADDAGCDAVVSGSSVMKSRLGCQDVGHENGGMLYASAVLAAQCGALPVVEELVYCHISVEAQRSRAVLGVRSDLGHAL
;
A
#
# COMPACT_ATOMS: atom_id res chain seq x y z
N MET A 1 -50.28 11.71 -13.78
CA MET A 1 -49.57 10.66 -14.56
C MET A 1 -48.26 10.45 -13.83
N SER A 2 -48.21 9.43 -12.97
CA SER A 2 -47.00 9.08 -12.23
C SER A 2 -46.22 8.13 -13.12
N ASP A 3 -45.03 8.54 -13.57
CA ASP A 3 -44.13 7.62 -14.28
C ASP A 3 -43.86 6.41 -13.38
N PRO A 4 -44.02 5.17 -13.88
CA PRO A 4 -43.61 4.00 -13.12
C PRO A 4 -42.12 4.12 -12.88
N ALA A 5 -41.71 4.16 -11.60
CA ALA A 5 -40.31 4.17 -11.21
C ALA A 5 -39.61 3.01 -11.91
N ALA A 6 -38.73 3.33 -12.86
CA ALA A 6 -37.98 2.33 -13.61
C ALA A 6 -37.22 1.46 -12.60
N ALA A 7 -37.52 0.16 -12.58
CA ALA A 7 -36.81 -0.77 -11.73
C ALA A 7 -35.31 -0.69 -12.04
N PRO A 8 -34.43 -0.67 -11.02
CA PRO A 8 -32.99 -0.61 -11.24
C PRO A 8 -32.58 -1.78 -12.13
N SER A 9 -31.92 -1.47 -13.25
CA SER A 9 -31.38 -2.45 -14.18
C SER A 9 -30.41 -3.36 -13.42
N ALA A 10 -30.59 -4.69 -13.52
CA ALA A 10 -29.80 -5.68 -12.76
C ALA A 10 -28.28 -5.48 -12.89
N GLY A 11 -27.80 -4.97 -14.04
CA GLY A 11 -26.38 -4.65 -14.27
C GLY A 11 -25.82 -3.53 -13.37
N SER A 12 -26.64 -2.56 -12.95
CA SER A 12 -26.20 -1.45 -12.08
C SER A 12 -25.83 -1.93 -10.67
N ALA A 13 -26.56 -2.91 -10.15
CA ALA A 13 -26.29 -3.52 -8.84
C ALA A 13 -24.94 -4.24 -8.84
N GLY A 14 -24.65 -5.03 -9.89
CA GLY A 14 -23.36 -5.71 -10.05
C GLY A 14 -22.18 -4.74 -10.16
N ALA A 15 -22.30 -3.72 -11.00
CA ALA A 15 -21.24 -2.71 -11.17
C ALA A 15 -20.91 -1.98 -9.86
N SER A 16 -21.93 -1.60 -9.09
CA SER A 16 -21.73 -0.94 -7.79
C SER A 16 -21.06 -1.85 -6.76
N ALA A 17 -21.38 -3.15 -6.75
CA ALA A 17 -20.74 -4.13 -5.88
C ALA A 17 -19.23 -4.28 -6.19
N PHE A 18 -18.84 -4.37 -7.47
CA PHE A 18 -17.43 -4.47 -7.86
C PHE A 18 -16.65 -3.19 -7.56
N ALA A 19 -17.27 -2.01 -7.75
CA ALA A 19 -16.68 -0.74 -7.39
C ALA A 19 -16.44 -0.63 -5.87
N ALA A 20 -17.43 -1.01 -5.06
CA ALA A 20 -17.32 -1.03 -3.59
C ALA A 20 -16.23 -2.01 -3.12
N ALA A 21 -16.17 -3.21 -3.70
CA ALA A 21 -15.14 -4.20 -3.38
C ALA A 21 -13.73 -3.69 -3.72
N THR A 22 -13.56 -3.05 -4.89
CA THR A 22 -12.29 -2.45 -5.31
C THR A 22 -11.86 -1.33 -4.36
N GLN A 23 -12.81 -0.50 -3.90
CA GLN A 23 -12.53 0.55 -2.93
C GLN A 23 -12.07 -0.02 -1.58
N SER A 24 -12.70 -1.09 -1.11
CA SER A 24 -12.29 -1.79 0.12
C SER A 24 -10.84 -2.31 0.03
N LEU A 25 -10.46 -2.89 -1.12
CA LEU A 25 -9.09 -3.37 -1.36
C LEU A 25 -8.06 -2.22 -1.34
N ARG A 26 -8.38 -1.07 -1.93
CA ARG A 26 -7.49 0.10 -1.89
C ARG A 26 -7.34 0.69 -0.50
N THR A 27 -8.44 0.82 0.22
CA THR A 27 -8.41 1.29 1.61
C THR A 27 -7.52 0.37 2.44
N THR A 28 -7.67 -0.94 2.28
CA THR A 28 -6.80 -1.94 2.94
C THR A 28 -5.33 -1.76 2.55
N ALA A 29 -5.03 -1.56 1.25
CA ALA A 29 -3.67 -1.35 0.79
C ALA A 29 -3.03 -0.07 1.37
N ARG A 30 -3.81 1.01 1.54
CA ARG A 30 -3.35 2.25 2.21
C ARG A 30 -3.01 1.99 3.68
N TRP A 31 -3.87 1.29 4.42
CA TRP A 31 -3.59 0.93 5.81
C TRP A 31 -2.33 0.05 5.94
N LEU A 32 -2.14 -0.91 5.03
CA LEU A 32 -0.93 -1.73 4.98
C LEU A 32 0.33 -0.91 4.71
N LEU A 33 0.24 0.08 3.80
CA LEU A 33 1.35 0.98 3.49
C LEU A 33 1.74 1.82 4.71
N THR A 34 0.75 2.41 5.40
CA THR A 34 0.97 3.19 6.62
C THR A 34 1.58 2.34 7.74
N ALA A 35 1.07 1.13 7.94
CA ALA A 35 1.62 0.21 8.94
C ALA A 35 3.08 -0.16 8.63
N ALA A 36 3.40 -0.47 7.37
CA ALA A 36 4.76 -0.77 6.94
C ALA A 36 5.71 0.43 7.12
N ALA A 37 5.26 1.63 6.82
CA ALA A 37 6.02 2.86 7.05
C ALA A 37 6.29 3.09 8.55
N GLY A 38 5.30 2.83 9.41
CA GLY A 38 5.47 2.88 10.87
C GLY A 38 6.52 1.89 11.39
N VAL A 39 6.51 0.65 10.89
CA VAL A 39 7.54 -0.35 11.22
C VAL A 39 8.93 0.10 10.74
N ALA A 40 9.04 0.64 9.53
CA ALA A 40 10.30 1.17 9.02
C ALA A 40 10.84 2.30 9.91
N ALA A 41 9.99 3.25 10.30
CA ALA A 41 10.36 4.35 11.17
C ALA A 41 10.80 3.85 12.56
N ALA A 42 10.09 2.89 13.15
CA ALA A 42 10.46 2.28 14.42
C ALA A 42 11.82 1.55 14.36
N LEU A 43 12.10 0.82 13.27
CA LEU A 43 13.40 0.19 13.04
C LEU A 43 14.53 1.22 12.95
N VAL A 44 14.32 2.31 12.20
CA VAL A 44 15.31 3.38 12.06
C VAL A 44 15.56 4.10 13.39
N ALA A 45 14.51 4.38 14.16
CA ALA A 45 14.64 4.99 15.49
C ALA A 45 15.38 4.06 16.48
N GLY A 46 15.07 2.75 16.46
CA GLY A 46 15.71 1.76 17.33
C GLY A 46 17.20 1.54 17.04
N LEU A 47 17.62 1.72 15.78
CA LEU A 47 19.03 1.61 15.38
C LEU A 47 19.91 2.70 16.02
N GLN A 48 19.36 3.89 16.26
CA GLN A 48 20.11 4.98 16.90
C GLN A 48 20.41 4.72 18.39
N LEU A 49 19.63 3.86 19.04
CA LEU A 49 19.79 3.56 20.47
C LEU A 49 20.76 2.39 20.72
N THR A 50 21.01 1.55 19.73
CA THR A 50 21.76 0.31 19.91
C THR A 50 23.26 0.52 19.64
N SER A 51 23.92 1.20 20.58
CA SER A 51 25.37 1.17 20.90
C SER A 51 26.33 0.53 19.86
N ILE A 52 26.34 1.03 18.63
CA ILE A 52 27.30 0.62 17.58
C ILE A 52 28.74 0.90 18.05
N GLY A 53 28.91 1.89 18.92
CA GLY A 53 30.20 2.25 19.52
C GLY A 53 30.77 1.26 20.55
N SER A 54 30.01 0.26 21.01
CA SER A 54 30.53 -0.71 21.99
C SER A 54 31.17 -1.97 21.37
N LEU A 55 31.00 -2.20 20.07
CA LEU A 55 31.62 -3.32 19.39
C LEU A 55 33.08 -2.97 19.04
N GLY A 56 34.03 -3.51 19.81
CA GLY A 56 35.45 -3.44 19.50
C GLY A 56 35.77 -4.06 18.13
N ALA A 57 36.84 -3.57 17.49
CA ALA A 57 37.28 -4.01 16.16
C ALA A 57 37.53 -5.54 16.08
N ASP A 58 37.81 -6.17 17.22
CA ASP A 58 38.16 -7.58 17.35
C ASP A 58 36.98 -8.52 17.04
N GLN A 59 35.74 -8.02 16.99
CA GLN A 59 34.52 -8.80 16.73
C GLN A 59 33.88 -8.48 15.36
N TRP A 60 34.71 -8.13 14.37
CA TRP A 60 34.28 -7.78 13.00
C TRP A 60 33.25 -8.73 12.35
N PRO A 61 33.39 -10.08 12.40
CA PRO A 61 32.41 -10.97 11.77
C PRO A 61 31.01 -10.87 12.40
N ARG A 62 30.94 -10.57 13.70
CA ARG A 62 29.67 -10.41 14.41
C ARG A 62 28.97 -9.11 14.05
N LEU A 63 29.75 -8.03 13.89
CA LEU A 63 29.26 -6.76 13.38
C LEU A 63 28.65 -6.94 11.98
N LEU A 64 29.31 -7.67 11.09
CA LEU A 64 28.77 -7.98 9.75
C LEU A 64 27.43 -8.72 9.81
N VAL A 65 27.29 -9.70 10.69
CA VAL A 65 26.03 -10.45 10.85
C VAL A 65 24.91 -9.53 11.38
N ALA A 66 25.21 -8.66 12.35
CA ALA A 66 24.25 -7.70 12.87
C ALA A 66 23.80 -6.70 11.79
N VAL A 67 24.75 -6.10 11.06
CA VAL A 67 24.47 -5.18 9.95
C VAL A 67 23.67 -5.88 8.84
N GLY A 68 24.03 -7.13 8.52
CA GLY A 68 23.30 -7.95 7.55
C GLY A 68 21.84 -8.21 7.96
N GLY A 69 21.60 -8.53 9.24
CA GLY A 69 20.24 -8.73 9.78
C GLY A 69 19.36 -7.49 9.67
N VAL A 70 19.92 -6.31 10.03
CA VAL A 70 19.24 -5.01 9.89
C VAL A 70 18.98 -4.67 8.43
N ALA A 71 19.99 -4.80 7.57
CA ALA A 71 19.87 -4.52 6.15
C ALA A 71 18.80 -5.41 5.49
N ALA A 72 18.73 -6.69 5.87
CA ALA A 72 17.68 -7.61 5.41
C ALA A 72 16.28 -7.18 5.88
N ALA A 73 16.13 -6.77 7.15
CA ALA A 73 14.85 -6.29 7.68
C ALA A 73 14.38 -5.00 6.99
N LEU A 74 15.29 -4.05 6.76
CA LEU A 74 15.01 -2.82 6.02
C LEU A 74 14.65 -3.13 4.56
N ALA A 75 15.44 -3.95 3.87
CA ALA A 75 15.18 -4.33 2.49
C ALA A 75 13.81 -5.02 2.33
N ALA A 76 13.44 -5.91 3.26
CA ALA A 76 12.13 -6.55 3.27
C ALA A 76 11.00 -5.53 3.44
N THR A 77 11.15 -4.58 4.38
CA THR A 77 10.15 -3.54 4.63
C THR A 77 10.01 -2.60 3.42
N SER A 78 11.13 -2.12 2.88
CA SER A 78 11.14 -1.27 1.67
C SER A 78 10.54 -1.98 0.47
N TYR A 79 10.81 -3.29 0.30
CA TYR A 79 10.20 -4.09 -0.75
C TYR A 79 8.68 -4.13 -0.63
N VAL A 80 8.15 -4.33 0.58
CA VAL A 80 6.70 -4.32 0.85
C VAL A 80 6.09 -2.97 0.48
N ILE A 81 6.71 -1.87 0.90
CA ILE A 81 6.25 -0.50 0.61
C ILE A 81 6.19 -0.29 -0.91
N LEU A 82 7.26 -0.63 -1.64
CA LEU A 82 7.30 -0.50 -3.10
C LEU A 82 6.22 -1.33 -3.79
N ARG A 83 5.94 -2.54 -3.30
CA ARG A 83 4.88 -3.41 -3.85
C ARG A 83 3.48 -2.89 -3.57
N ALA A 84 3.22 -2.40 -2.36
CA ALA A 84 1.95 -1.78 -2.02
C ALA A 84 1.72 -0.48 -2.82
N ALA A 85 2.76 0.35 -2.97
CA ALA A 85 2.72 1.55 -3.82
C ALA A 85 2.44 1.20 -5.29
N GLN A 86 3.09 0.15 -5.82
CA GLN A 86 2.83 -0.33 -7.18
C GLN A 86 1.36 -0.71 -7.38
N LEU A 87 0.75 -1.39 -6.41
CA LEU A 87 -0.67 -1.75 -6.46
C LEU A 87 -1.60 -0.51 -6.46
N LEU A 88 -1.22 0.54 -5.74
CA LEU A 88 -1.98 1.81 -5.72
C LEU A 88 -1.80 2.63 -7.00
N THR A 89 -0.63 2.52 -7.65
CA THR A 89 -0.32 3.22 -8.91
C THR A 89 -0.74 2.48 -10.16
N ASP A 90 -1.19 1.22 -10.05
CA ASP A 90 -1.60 0.46 -11.23
C ASP A 90 -2.80 1.16 -11.90
N GLU A 91 -2.59 1.49 -13.16
CA GLU A 91 -3.53 2.26 -13.97
C GLU A 91 -4.83 1.48 -14.15
N TRP A 92 -5.96 2.15 -13.94
CA TRP A 92 -7.28 1.58 -14.21
C TRP A 92 -7.38 1.17 -15.67
N VAL A 93 -7.88 -0.04 -15.91
CA VAL A 93 -8.12 -0.52 -17.27
C VAL A 93 -9.38 0.17 -17.79
N THR A 94 -9.24 0.84 -18.93
CA THR A 94 -10.34 1.44 -19.69
C THR A 94 -10.87 0.46 -20.72
N LEU A 95 -12.12 0.64 -21.19
CA LEU A 95 -12.69 -0.24 -22.22
C LEU A 95 -11.85 -0.30 -23.51
N SER A 96 -11.18 0.81 -23.87
CA SER A 96 -10.27 0.85 -25.02
C SER A 96 -8.99 0.03 -24.82
N GLN A 97 -8.57 -0.21 -23.57
CA GLN A 97 -7.44 -1.08 -23.25
C GLN A 97 -7.84 -2.56 -23.29
N LEU A 98 -9.14 -2.88 -23.31
CA LEU A 98 -9.65 -4.24 -23.46
C LEU A 98 -9.73 -4.69 -24.93
N GLU A 99 -9.38 -3.85 -25.91
CA GLU A 99 -9.22 -4.31 -27.30
C GLU A 99 -7.99 -5.24 -27.40
N TRP A 100 -8.26 -6.52 -27.65
CA TRP A 100 -7.23 -7.57 -27.67
C TRP A 100 -6.12 -7.28 -28.67
N GLU A 101 -6.45 -6.75 -29.85
CA GLU A 101 -5.47 -6.40 -30.89
C GLU A 101 -4.50 -5.29 -30.46
N ASN A 102 -4.94 -4.38 -29.59
CA ASN A 102 -4.09 -3.33 -29.04
C ASN A 102 -3.17 -3.88 -27.96
N ILE A 103 -3.67 -4.80 -27.14
CA ILE A 103 -2.87 -5.50 -26.13
C ILE A 103 -1.77 -6.32 -26.83
N GLU A 104 -2.13 -7.13 -27.83
CA GLU A 104 -1.21 -7.98 -28.59
C GLU A 104 -0.13 -7.14 -29.27
N ARG A 105 -0.52 -6.06 -29.98
CA ARG A 105 0.44 -5.16 -30.63
C ARG A 105 1.39 -4.48 -29.65
N ARG A 106 0.90 -4.07 -28.47
CA ARG A 106 1.72 -3.41 -27.45
C ARG A 106 2.69 -4.43 -26.82
N PHE A 107 2.25 -5.65 -26.57
CA PHE A 107 3.08 -6.73 -26.05
C PHE A 107 4.22 -7.12 -27.01
N LEU A 108 3.93 -7.21 -28.31
CA LEU A 108 4.94 -7.51 -29.34
C LEU A 108 6.05 -6.45 -29.42
N ARG A 109 5.76 -5.19 -29.07
CA ARG A 109 6.74 -4.10 -29.09
C ARG A 109 7.63 -4.05 -27.86
N HIS A 110 7.14 -4.45 -26.69
CA HIS A 110 7.91 -4.43 -25.44
C HIS A 110 7.57 -5.63 -24.55
N PRO A 111 8.31 -6.75 -24.66
CA PRO A 111 8.10 -7.92 -23.81
C PRO A 111 8.78 -7.73 -22.45
N SER A 112 8.27 -6.82 -21.61
CA SER A 112 8.73 -6.76 -20.23
C SER A 112 8.13 -7.92 -19.43
N ARG A 113 8.84 -8.41 -18.39
CA ARG A 113 8.32 -9.46 -17.49
C ARG A 113 7.01 -9.05 -16.82
N ARG A 114 6.81 -7.74 -16.58
CA ARG A 114 5.57 -7.19 -16.01
C ARG A 114 4.43 -7.29 -17.02
N ASP A 115 4.69 -6.92 -18.27
CA ASP A 115 3.68 -6.95 -19.34
C ASP A 115 3.25 -8.38 -19.64
N ARG A 116 4.17 -9.36 -19.57
CA ARG A 116 3.82 -10.78 -19.76
C ARG A 116 2.84 -11.28 -18.71
N ARG A 117 3.03 -10.92 -17.44
CA ARG A 117 2.09 -11.27 -16.36
C ARG A 117 0.75 -10.57 -16.53
N ARG A 118 0.78 -9.26 -16.84
CA ARG A 118 -0.44 -8.49 -17.10
C ARG A 118 -1.23 -9.08 -18.28
N HIS A 119 -0.54 -9.47 -19.35
CA HIS A 119 -1.15 -10.12 -20.51
C HIS A 119 -1.78 -11.45 -20.15
N GLU A 120 -1.13 -12.29 -19.32
CA GLU A 120 -1.71 -13.54 -18.84
C GLU A 120 -2.97 -13.31 -17.98
N SER A 121 -2.96 -12.33 -17.07
CA SER A 121 -4.15 -11.98 -16.28
C SER A 121 -5.28 -11.42 -17.15
N LEU A 122 -4.97 -10.58 -18.14
CA LEU A 122 -5.95 -10.06 -19.11
C LEU A 122 -6.53 -11.17 -20.00
N ARG A 123 -5.70 -12.15 -20.39
CA ARG A 123 -6.16 -13.32 -21.15
C ARG A 123 -7.16 -14.13 -20.35
N LYS A 124 -6.84 -14.46 -19.10
CA LYS A 124 -7.75 -15.19 -18.19
C LYS A 124 -9.05 -14.43 -17.99
N LEU A 125 -8.97 -13.11 -17.80
CA LEU A 125 -10.15 -12.25 -17.71
C LEU A 125 -11.02 -12.34 -18.98
N TYR A 126 -10.41 -12.35 -20.17
CA TYR A 126 -11.13 -12.50 -21.44
C TYR A 126 -11.79 -13.87 -21.60
N GLU A 127 -11.11 -14.93 -21.15
CA GLU A 127 -11.64 -16.29 -21.13
C GLU A 127 -12.81 -16.43 -20.13
N ASP A 128 -12.77 -15.71 -19.01
CA ASP A 128 -13.80 -15.76 -17.96
C ASP A 128 -15.01 -14.86 -18.24
N LEU A 129 -14.82 -13.73 -18.95
CA LEU A 129 -15.86 -12.72 -19.22
C LEU A 129 -17.17 -13.28 -19.81
N PRO A 130 -17.15 -14.20 -20.80
CA PRO A 130 -18.38 -14.81 -21.33
C PRO A 130 -19.21 -15.53 -20.27
N THR A 131 -18.58 -16.08 -19.22
CA THR A 131 -19.28 -16.77 -18.12
C THR A 131 -20.18 -15.82 -17.33
N TYR A 132 -19.84 -14.53 -17.31
CA TYR A 132 -20.60 -13.48 -16.62
C TYR A 132 -21.35 -12.56 -17.61
N GLY A 133 -21.43 -12.93 -18.89
CA GLY A 133 -21.97 -12.07 -19.94
C GLY A 133 -23.42 -11.67 -19.71
N ASP A 134 -24.25 -12.64 -19.30
CA ASP A 134 -25.67 -12.42 -18.99
C ASP A 134 -25.88 -11.39 -17.87
N GLU A 135 -25.00 -11.37 -16.87
CA GLU A 135 -25.06 -10.41 -15.77
C GLU A 135 -24.49 -9.02 -16.14
N LEU A 136 -23.43 -9.00 -16.97
CA LEU A 136 -22.68 -7.77 -17.26
C LEU A 136 -23.29 -6.94 -18.39
N TYR A 137 -23.72 -7.59 -19.48
CA TYR A 137 -24.26 -6.92 -20.66
C TYR A 137 -25.57 -7.53 -21.16
N GLY A 138 -25.93 -8.74 -20.72
CA GLY A 138 -27.19 -9.38 -21.03
C GLY A 138 -27.43 -9.46 -22.54
N HIS A 139 -28.62 -9.04 -22.98
CA HIS A 139 -29.01 -9.05 -24.39
C HIS A 139 -28.51 -7.85 -25.20
N LEU A 140 -27.75 -6.92 -24.60
CA LEU A 140 -27.31 -5.71 -25.30
C LEU A 140 -26.25 -6.02 -26.34
N ALA A 141 -25.42 -7.03 -26.10
CA ALA A 141 -24.33 -7.43 -26.97
C ALA A 141 -24.10 -8.95 -26.89
N ALA A 142 -23.57 -9.54 -27.95
CA ALA A 142 -23.21 -10.96 -27.95
C ALA A 142 -21.90 -11.25 -27.19
N ASP A 143 -20.97 -10.28 -27.22
CA ASP A 143 -19.67 -10.34 -26.56
C ASP A 143 -19.14 -8.93 -26.25
N VAL A 144 -17.95 -8.85 -25.64
CA VAL A 144 -17.32 -7.56 -25.27
C VAL A 144 -16.90 -6.73 -26.51
N PRO A 145 -16.31 -7.30 -27.56
CA PRO A 145 -16.06 -6.58 -28.82
C PRO A 145 -17.34 -5.97 -29.43
N ASP A 146 -18.44 -6.71 -29.48
CA ASP A 146 -19.73 -6.24 -29.97
C ASP A 146 -20.26 -5.08 -29.11
N LEU A 147 -20.20 -5.21 -27.78
CA LEU A 147 -20.56 -4.13 -26.86
C LEU A 147 -19.78 -2.84 -27.14
N TYR A 148 -18.47 -2.95 -27.37
CA TYR A 148 -17.63 -1.79 -27.70
C TYR A 148 -18.02 -1.17 -29.05
N ASN A 149 -18.25 -2.00 -30.08
CA ASN A 149 -18.66 -1.52 -31.39
C ASN A 149 -20.00 -0.77 -31.33
N GLN A 150 -21.00 -1.35 -30.65
CA GLN A 150 -22.29 -0.70 -30.46
C GLN A 150 -22.17 0.61 -29.69
N LEU A 151 -21.35 0.65 -28.64
CA LEU A 151 -21.09 1.87 -27.87
C LEU A 151 -20.39 2.94 -28.72
N ARG A 152 -19.43 2.54 -29.57
CA ARG A 152 -18.74 3.45 -30.51
C ARG A 152 -19.72 4.04 -31.52
N ASP A 153 -20.62 3.23 -32.05
CA ASP A 153 -21.62 3.65 -33.03
C ASP A 153 -22.67 4.57 -32.40
N ALA A 154 -23.12 4.27 -31.17
CA ALA A 154 -24.00 5.14 -30.39
C ALA A 154 -23.35 6.51 -30.13
N ASN A 155 -22.07 6.53 -29.74
CA ASN A 155 -21.31 7.77 -29.54
C ASN A 155 -21.12 8.55 -30.84
N ARG A 156 -20.88 7.87 -31.96
CA ARG A 156 -20.78 8.51 -33.28
C ARG A 156 -22.10 9.16 -33.68
N ALA A 157 -23.23 8.46 -33.48
CA ALA A 157 -24.55 9.01 -33.75
C ALA A 157 -24.86 10.26 -32.91
N ALA A 158 -24.55 10.22 -31.60
CA ALA A 158 -24.72 11.37 -30.71
C ALA A 158 -23.91 12.59 -31.14
N ARG A 159 -22.68 12.39 -31.67
CA ARG A 159 -21.86 13.48 -32.21
C ARG A 159 -22.42 14.11 -33.48
N LEU A 160 -23.07 13.30 -34.33
CA LEU A 160 -23.70 13.78 -35.56
C LEU A 160 -25.01 14.53 -35.29
N THR A 161 -25.66 14.30 -34.14
CA THR A 161 -26.92 14.96 -33.78
C THR A 161 -26.92 15.44 -32.33
N PRO A 162 -26.12 16.48 -31.98
CA PRO A 162 -25.88 16.87 -30.59
C PRO A 162 -27.12 17.34 -29.81
N THR A 163 -28.16 17.80 -30.52
CA THR A 163 -29.41 18.30 -29.94
C THR A 163 -30.46 17.21 -29.75
N ALA A 164 -30.24 16.00 -30.27
CA ALA A 164 -31.17 14.90 -30.06
C ALA A 164 -31.11 14.40 -28.61
N PRO A 165 -32.25 14.02 -28.01
CA PRO A 165 -32.26 13.39 -26.70
C PRO A 165 -31.43 12.09 -26.74
N VAL A 166 -30.64 11.84 -25.69
CA VAL A 166 -29.84 10.62 -25.57
C VAL A 166 -30.76 9.41 -25.61
N SER A 167 -30.52 8.50 -26.54
CA SER A 167 -31.36 7.30 -26.67
C SER A 167 -31.24 6.42 -25.40
N PRO A 168 -32.34 5.82 -24.90
CA PRO A 168 -32.29 4.90 -23.77
C PRO A 168 -31.31 3.73 -23.99
N ARG A 169 -31.18 3.28 -25.25
CA ARG A 169 -30.21 2.25 -25.63
C ARG A 169 -28.76 2.70 -25.41
N ALA A 170 -28.42 3.94 -25.73
CA ALA A 170 -27.07 4.48 -25.49
C ALA A 170 -26.75 4.48 -23.99
N THR A 171 -27.70 4.90 -23.15
CA THR A 171 -27.56 4.84 -21.69
C THR A 171 -27.31 3.41 -21.21
N ALA A 172 -28.10 2.44 -21.68
CA ALA A 172 -27.92 1.03 -21.32
C ALA A 172 -26.55 0.47 -21.77
N LEU A 173 -26.07 0.83 -22.96
CA LEU A 173 -24.74 0.45 -23.43
C LEU A 173 -23.62 1.05 -22.56
N HIS A 174 -23.77 2.31 -22.11
CA HIS A 174 -22.83 2.94 -21.18
C HIS A 174 -22.83 2.25 -19.81
N GLU A 175 -24.00 1.89 -19.28
CA GLU A 175 -24.13 1.14 -18.03
C GLU A 175 -23.44 -0.23 -18.12
N ALA A 176 -23.71 -1.00 -19.18
CA ALA A 176 -23.09 -2.29 -19.42
C ALA A 176 -21.56 -2.19 -19.59
N ALA A 177 -21.08 -1.20 -20.35
CA ALA A 177 -19.66 -0.94 -20.48
C ALA A 177 -19.01 -0.57 -19.13
N GLY A 178 -19.72 0.19 -18.29
CA GLY A 178 -19.33 0.49 -16.91
C GLY A 178 -19.24 -0.76 -16.04
N ALA A 179 -20.21 -1.67 -16.15
CA ALA A 179 -20.22 -2.94 -15.42
C ALA A 179 -19.03 -3.84 -15.82
N VAL A 180 -18.79 -4.03 -17.13
CA VAL A 180 -17.65 -4.78 -17.65
C VAL A 180 -16.32 -4.17 -17.18
N THR A 181 -16.19 -2.84 -17.24
CA THR A 181 -14.98 -2.13 -16.76
C THR A 181 -14.78 -2.33 -15.25
N SER A 182 -15.85 -2.26 -14.46
CA SER A 182 -15.78 -2.42 -13.00
C SER A 182 -15.37 -3.84 -12.62
N TYR A 183 -15.94 -4.84 -13.30
CA TYR A 183 -15.59 -6.24 -13.15
C TYR A 183 -14.12 -6.51 -13.51
N ALA A 184 -13.67 -6.02 -14.67
CA ALA A 184 -12.28 -6.15 -15.12
C ALA A 184 -11.29 -5.57 -14.12
N ASN A 185 -11.57 -4.36 -13.62
CA ASN A 185 -10.72 -3.72 -12.62
C ASN A 185 -10.71 -4.48 -11.29
N TYR A 186 -11.88 -4.95 -10.83
CA TYR A 186 -11.97 -5.78 -9.63
C TYR A 186 -11.13 -7.06 -9.76
N TYR A 187 -11.24 -7.76 -10.89
CA TYR A 187 -10.50 -9.00 -11.14
C TYR A 187 -8.98 -8.78 -11.10
N LEU A 188 -8.49 -7.75 -11.79
CA LEU A 188 -7.06 -7.42 -11.84
C LEU A 188 -6.51 -7.02 -10.47
N VAL A 189 -7.25 -6.18 -9.73
CA VAL A 189 -6.84 -5.77 -8.38
C VAL A 189 -6.85 -6.97 -7.43
N ARG A 190 -7.84 -7.86 -7.53
CA ARG A 190 -7.93 -9.08 -6.73
C ARG A 190 -6.73 -10.02 -6.97
N ASP A 191 -6.39 -10.28 -8.23
CA ASP A 191 -5.24 -11.14 -8.58
C ASP A 191 -3.92 -10.55 -8.07
N ALA A 192 -3.72 -9.24 -8.27
CA ALA A 192 -2.57 -8.53 -7.74
C ALA A 192 -2.50 -8.58 -6.20
N PHE A 193 -3.64 -8.48 -5.52
CA PHE A 193 -3.72 -8.57 -4.06
C PHE A 193 -3.37 -9.98 -3.54
N ILE A 194 -3.80 -11.04 -4.22
CA ILE A 194 -3.43 -12.42 -3.86
C ILE A 194 -1.92 -12.61 -3.93
N MET A 195 -1.29 -12.10 -5.00
CA MET A 195 0.16 -12.13 -5.15
C MET A 195 0.86 -11.28 -4.07
N LEU A 196 0.33 -10.10 -3.77
CA LEU A 196 0.84 -9.23 -2.71
C LEU A 196 0.79 -9.93 -1.36
N ARG A 197 -0.32 -10.59 -0.99
CA ARG A 197 -0.43 -11.33 0.28
C ARG A 197 0.66 -12.38 0.45
N ARG A 198 0.96 -13.14 -0.60
CA ARG A 198 2.05 -14.13 -0.56
C ARG A 198 3.41 -13.46 -0.40
N GLN A 199 3.64 -12.35 -1.10
CA GLN A 199 4.89 -11.58 -0.98
C GLN A 199 5.05 -10.96 0.41
N LEU A 200 3.97 -10.43 1.00
CA LEU A 200 3.93 -9.90 2.36
C LEU A 200 4.28 -10.97 3.40
N ALA A 201 3.73 -12.19 3.25
CA ALA A 201 4.05 -13.28 4.15
C ALA A 201 5.55 -13.64 4.11
N VAL A 202 6.13 -13.75 2.91
CA VAL A 202 7.57 -14.02 2.75
C VAL A 202 8.42 -12.87 3.28
N ALA A 203 8.09 -11.63 2.93
CA ALA A 203 8.82 -10.45 3.40
C ALA A 203 8.74 -10.28 4.92
N GLY A 204 7.57 -10.55 5.51
CA GLY A 204 7.38 -10.56 6.96
C GLY A 204 8.24 -11.62 7.66
N ALA A 205 8.34 -12.83 7.10
CA ALA A 205 9.23 -13.86 7.62
C ALA A 205 10.71 -13.44 7.55
N VAL A 206 11.14 -12.83 6.43
CA VAL A 206 12.50 -12.28 6.28
C VAL A 206 12.77 -11.16 7.27
N LEU A 207 11.81 -10.27 7.50
CA LEU A 207 11.90 -9.19 8.47
C LEU A 207 12.10 -9.74 9.89
N VAL A 208 11.25 -10.68 10.32
CA VAL A 208 11.36 -11.31 11.65
C VAL A 208 12.70 -12.02 11.81
N ALA A 209 13.11 -12.81 10.82
CA ALA A 209 14.40 -13.49 10.85
C ALA A 209 15.57 -12.50 10.93
N GLY A 210 15.53 -11.42 10.14
CA GLY A 210 16.55 -10.37 10.17
C GLY A 210 16.66 -9.67 11.53
N VAL A 211 15.52 -9.35 12.15
CA VAL A 211 15.47 -8.76 13.50
C VAL A 211 16.01 -9.74 14.55
N LEU A 212 15.65 -11.03 14.50
CA LEU A 212 16.15 -12.05 15.43
C LEU A 212 17.67 -12.26 15.28
N VAL A 213 18.17 -12.32 14.05
CA VAL A 213 19.61 -12.42 13.76
C VAL A 213 20.35 -11.19 14.29
N PHE A 214 19.81 -9.99 14.06
CA PHE A 214 20.37 -8.76 14.62
C PHE A 214 20.38 -8.79 16.16
N ALA A 215 19.27 -9.16 16.80
CA ALA A 215 19.16 -9.20 18.25
C ALA A 215 20.14 -10.19 18.89
N TYR A 216 20.26 -11.39 18.31
CA TYR A 216 21.23 -12.41 18.72
C TYR A 216 22.67 -11.93 18.51
N ALA A 217 22.96 -11.34 17.35
CA ALA A 217 24.27 -10.82 17.04
C ALA A 217 24.61 -9.58 17.88
N ALA A 218 23.65 -8.79 18.35
CA ALA A 218 23.86 -7.64 19.22
C ALA A 218 24.07 -8.05 20.69
N ASN A 219 23.38 -9.10 21.16
CA ASN A 219 23.44 -9.58 22.54
C ASN A 219 23.78 -11.07 22.58
N PRO A 220 25.08 -11.45 22.61
CA PRO A 220 25.43 -12.85 22.64
C PRO A 220 25.06 -13.39 24.04
N PRO A 221 24.64 -14.66 24.16
CA PRO A 221 24.46 -15.24 25.49
C PRO A 221 25.80 -15.13 26.23
N LYS A 222 25.77 -14.51 27.42
CA LYS A 222 26.95 -14.50 28.29
C LYS A 222 27.29 -15.96 28.55
N PRO A 223 28.52 -16.43 28.28
CA PRO A 223 28.90 -17.80 28.58
C PRO A 223 28.54 -17.99 30.05
N GLU A 224 27.60 -18.89 30.34
CA GLU A 224 27.17 -19.17 31.70
C GLU A 224 28.46 -19.44 32.46
N ALA A 225 28.81 -18.50 33.34
CA ALA A 225 30.00 -18.63 34.14
C ALA A 225 29.79 -19.93 34.88
N LYS A 226 30.48 -21.00 34.43
CA LYS A 226 30.37 -22.35 34.96
C LYS A 226 30.42 -22.16 36.45
N THR A 227 29.25 -22.21 37.08
CA THR A 227 29.11 -21.82 38.46
C THR A 227 29.78 -22.96 39.14
N GLY A 228 31.05 -22.75 39.49
CA GLY A 228 31.91 -23.78 40.01
C GLY A 228 31.10 -24.43 41.10
N ALA A 229 30.76 -25.70 40.88
CA ALA A 229 30.07 -26.51 41.83
C ALA A 229 30.90 -26.41 43.10
N LYS A 230 30.49 -25.49 43.99
CA LYS A 230 30.89 -25.50 45.38
C LYS A 230 30.20 -26.73 45.92
N THR A 231 30.86 -27.85 45.68
CA THR A 231 30.72 -29.10 46.41
C THR A 231 31.20 -28.77 47.82
N GLY A 232 30.35 -28.06 48.56
CA GLY A 232 30.63 -27.52 49.87
C GLY A 232 29.57 -28.06 50.81
N ALA A 233 29.92 -29.21 51.40
CA ALA A 233 29.60 -29.62 52.76
C ALA A 233 28.26 -29.14 53.35
N LYS A 234 27.42 -30.14 53.64
CA LYS A 234 26.46 -30.15 54.75
C LYS A 234 26.95 -29.29 55.93
N GLY A 235 26.28 -28.17 56.13
CA GLY A 235 26.34 -27.38 57.35
C GLY A 235 24.92 -26.92 57.62
N ALA A 236 24.18 -27.73 58.36
CA ALA A 236 22.85 -27.41 58.83
C ALA A 236 22.93 -26.25 59.83
N THR A 237 22.26 -25.14 59.52
CA THR A 237 21.76 -24.24 60.56
C THR A 237 20.36 -23.83 60.19
N VAL A 238 19.44 -24.48 60.90
CA VAL A 238 18.06 -24.09 61.10
C VAL A 238 18.08 -22.74 61.81
N GLU A 239 17.62 -21.68 61.14
CA GLU A 239 17.26 -20.44 61.83
C GLU A 239 15.89 -19.96 61.34
N THR A 240 14.89 -20.51 62.02
CA THR A 240 13.82 -19.78 62.72
C THR A 240 13.12 -18.65 61.97
N LEU A 241 11.93 -19.00 61.47
CA LEU A 241 10.66 -18.31 61.69
C LEU A 241 10.71 -16.82 62.08
N SER A 242 10.18 -15.96 61.21
CA SER A 242 9.36 -14.83 61.66
C SER A 242 8.25 -14.52 60.64
N PRO A 243 6.97 -14.53 61.06
CA PRO A 243 5.83 -14.27 60.19
C PRO A 243 5.48 -12.77 60.18
N HIS A 244 4.60 -12.41 59.23
CA HIS A 244 3.62 -11.31 59.33
C HIS A 244 3.91 -10.01 58.57
N VAL A 245 3.29 -9.86 57.38
CA VAL A 245 2.75 -8.59 56.87
C VAL A 245 1.45 -8.88 56.08
N PRO A 246 0.37 -8.08 56.23
CA PRO A 246 -1.00 -8.50 55.94
C PRO A 246 -1.45 -8.24 54.49
N ARG A 247 -2.36 -9.10 54.03
CA ARG A 247 -3.25 -8.89 52.87
C ARG A 247 -4.11 -7.64 53.09
N ARG A 248 -3.92 -6.60 52.29
CA ARG A 248 -4.88 -5.52 52.12
C ARG A 248 -5.60 -5.72 50.79
N GLY A 249 -6.87 -6.08 50.87
CA GLY A 249 -7.76 -6.15 49.71
C GLY A 249 -7.97 -4.75 49.15
N VAL A 250 -7.73 -4.60 47.85
CA VAL A 250 -8.24 -3.47 47.07
C VAL A 250 -9.37 -4.03 46.23
N ALA A 251 -10.59 -3.64 46.57
CA ALA A 251 -11.78 -3.86 45.76
C ALA A 251 -11.62 -3.06 44.46
N LEU A 252 -11.67 -3.75 43.32
CA LEU A 252 -11.83 -3.09 42.01
C LEU A 252 -13.31 -2.72 41.85
N PRO A 253 -13.65 -1.43 41.65
CA PRO A 253 -15.00 -1.06 41.28
C PRO A 253 -15.28 -1.49 39.84
N PHE A 254 -16.52 -1.93 39.63
CA PHE A 254 -17.18 -2.15 38.35
C PHE A 254 -16.81 -1.07 37.33
N ALA A 255 -16.35 -1.48 36.15
CA ALA A 255 -16.31 -0.65 34.97
C ALA A 255 -17.70 -0.63 34.31
N PRO A 256 -18.35 0.54 34.15
CA PRO A 256 -19.48 0.67 33.26
C PRO A 256 -19.01 0.76 31.80
N ASP A 257 -19.81 0.20 30.90
CA ASP A 257 -19.76 0.41 29.46
C ASP A 257 -19.67 1.90 29.13
N ILE A 258 -18.58 2.31 28.46
CA ILE A 258 -18.48 3.64 27.84
C ILE A 258 -17.94 3.45 26.43
N ALA A 259 -18.82 3.74 25.47
CA ALA A 259 -18.51 3.95 24.06
C ALA A 259 -17.55 5.15 23.88
N PRO A 260 -16.66 5.15 22.87
CA PRO A 260 -15.84 6.32 22.60
C PRO A 260 -16.65 7.39 21.86
N ASP A 261 -17.06 8.41 22.61
CA ASP A 261 -17.42 9.72 22.07
C ASP A 261 -16.15 10.57 21.91
N ILE A 262 -16.18 11.42 20.89
CA ILE A 262 -15.04 12.13 20.28
C ILE A 262 -14.93 13.54 20.88
N ALA A 263 -13.77 13.91 21.43
CA ALA A 263 -13.25 15.28 21.68
C ALA A 263 -11.95 15.20 22.51
N ASP A 264 -10.92 16.05 22.43
CA ASP A 264 -10.69 17.27 21.67
C ASP A 264 -9.17 17.56 21.59
N ASP A 265 -8.79 18.26 20.52
CA ASP A 265 -7.47 18.80 20.20
C ASP A 265 -7.04 19.94 21.14
N ALA A 266 -5.80 19.91 21.63
CA ALA A 266 -5.13 21.11 22.16
C ALA A 266 -3.60 21.13 21.99
N GLY A 267 -3.01 20.18 21.26
CA GLY A 267 -1.55 20.06 21.15
C GLY A 267 -0.94 20.35 19.77
N CYS A 268 -1.73 20.34 18.69
CA CYS A 268 -1.21 20.30 17.31
C CYS A 268 -1.29 21.63 16.54
N ASP A 269 -1.95 22.65 17.07
CA ASP A 269 -2.19 23.91 16.34
C ASP A 269 -0.91 24.72 16.04
N ALA A 270 0.14 24.55 16.84
CA ALA A 270 1.42 25.24 16.61
C ALA A 270 2.18 24.71 15.38
N VAL A 271 2.01 23.44 15.02
CA VAL A 271 2.70 22.82 13.87
C VAL A 271 1.92 23.06 12.57
N VAL A 272 0.59 23.12 12.63
CA VAL A 272 -0.28 23.38 11.46
C VAL A 272 -0.22 24.85 11.04
N SER A 273 -0.13 25.79 12.00
CA SER A 273 -0.04 27.22 11.69
C SER A 273 1.29 27.61 11.01
N GLY A 274 2.39 26.92 11.33
CA GLY A 274 3.67 27.08 10.62
C GLY A 274 3.65 26.51 9.19
N SER A 275 2.94 25.41 8.95
CA SER A 275 2.83 24.76 7.64
C SER A 275 1.99 25.58 6.65
N SER A 276 0.91 26.23 7.12
CA SER A 276 0.04 27.06 6.27
C SER A 276 0.73 28.34 5.76
N VAL A 277 1.69 28.90 6.51
CA VAL A 277 2.48 30.07 6.09
C VAL A 277 3.52 29.69 5.02
N MET A 278 3.97 28.43 4.99
CA MET A 278 4.87 27.89 3.97
C MET A 278 4.11 27.50 2.68
N LYS A 279 2.85 27.06 2.80
CA LYS A 279 1.96 26.63 1.70
C LYS A 279 1.59 27.75 0.72
N SER A 280 1.60 29.01 1.15
CA SER A 280 1.29 30.17 0.30
C SER A 280 2.49 30.76 -0.46
N ARG A 281 3.72 30.32 -0.18
CA ARG A 281 4.93 30.87 -0.82
C ARG A 281 5.68 29.92 -1.76
N LEU A 282 5.41 28.61 -1.70
CA LEU A 282 6.14 27.62 -2.50
C LEU A 282 5.13 26.67 -3.16
N GLY A 283 4.78 26.93 -4.42
CA GLY A 283 4.23 25.86 -5.26
C GLY A 283 5.24 24.71 -5.35
N CYS A 284 4.78 23.46 -5.56
CA CYS A 284 5.64 22.26 -5.68
C CYS A 284 6.77 22.37 -6.76
N GLN A 285 6.88 23.48 -7.50
CA GLN A 285 7.92 23.75 -8.50
C GLN A 285 9.24 24.32 -7.95
N ASP A 286 9.30 24.91 -6.75
CA ASP A 286 10.50 25.64 -6.27
C ASP A 286 11.29 24.94 -5.14
N VAL A 287 11.16 23.62 -4.99
CA VAL A 287 11.94 22.87 -3.98
C VAL A 287 13.35 22.60 -4.51
N GLY A 288 14.23 23.60 -4.39
CA GLY A 288 15.64 23.51 -4.72
C GLY A 288 16.44 22.53 -3.86
N HIS A 289 17.59 22.13 -4.39
CA HIS A 289 18.49 21.04 -3.98
C HIS A 289 18.99 21.05 -2.50
N GLU A 290 18.73 22.11 -1.74
CA GLU A 290 19.28 22.31 -0.38
C GLU A 290 18.33 21.91 0.76
N ASN A 291 17.04 21.64 0.51
CA ASN A 291 16.03 21.46 1.58
C ASN A 291 15.51 20.02 1.78
N GLY A 292 16.09 19.02 1.11
CA GLY A 292 15.63 17.62 1.20
C GLY A 292 15.65 17.03 2.62
N GLY A 293 16.62 17.42 3.45
CA GLY A 293 16.70 16.97 4.85
C GLY A 293 15.61 17.55 5.75
N MET A 294 15.15 18.78 5.47
CA MET A 294 14.14 19.47 6.27
C MET A 294 12.73 18.88 6.02
N LEU A 295 12.45 18.45 4.79
CA LEU A 295 11.19 17.78 4.44
C LEU A 295 11.05 16.39 5.09
N TYR A 296 12.16 15.65 5.19
CA TYR A 296 12.17 14.34 5.83
C TYR A 296 11.95 14.43 7.34
N ALA A 297 12.57 15.41 8.01
CA ALA A 297 12.36 15.67 9.43
C ALA A 297 10.90 16.09 9.73
N SER A 298 10.32 16.95 8.89
CA SER A 298 8.92 17.39 9.01
C SER A 298 7.91 16.26 8.78
N ALA A 299 8.18 15.36 7.83
CA ALA A 299 7.33 14.19 7.58
C ALA A 299 7.35 13.18 8.73
N VAL A 300 8.52 12.98 9.36
CA VAL A 300 8.66 12.11 10.54
C VAL A 300 7.95 12.71 11.76
N LEU A 301 8.07 14.02 11.99
CA LEU A 301 7.34 14.70 13.06
C LEU A 301 5.82 14.66 12.83
N ALA A 302 5.36 14.90 11.60
CA ALA A 302 3.95 14.85 11.25
C ALA A 302 3.35 13.44 11.41
N ALA A 303 4.13 12.39 11.09
CA ALA A 303 3.75 11.00 11.33
C ALA A 303 3.66 10.67 12.84
N GLN A 304 4.54 11.24 13.67
CA GLN A 304 4.50 11.09 15.13
C GLN A 304 3.30 11.78 15.78
N CYS A 305 2.81 12.89 15.19
CA CYS A 305 1.65 13.62 15.68
C CYS A 305 0.31 13.13 15.11
N GLY A 306 0.27 12.01 14.37
CA GLY A 306 -0.98 11.50 13.79
C GLY A 306 -1.54 12.36 12.64
N ALA A 307 -0.77 13.34 12.14
CA ALA A 307 -1.14 14.19 11.01
C ALA A 307 -0.93 13.48 9.66
N LEU A 308 -1.57 12.32 9.51
CA LEU A 308 -1.57 11.47 8.32
C LEU A 308 -1.84 12.19 6.99
N PRO A 309 -2.77 13.18 6.87
CA PRO A 309 -3.00 13.85 5.58
C PRO A 309 -1.80 14.68 5.10
N VAL A 310 -0.96 15.19 6.00
CA VAL A 310 0.24 15.99 5.65
C VAL A 310 1.37 15.10 5.16
N VAL A 311 1.52 13.91 5.76
CA VAL A 311 2.48 12.90 5.32
C VAL A 311 2.10 12.36 3.93
N GLU A 312 0.81 12.19 3.66
CA GLU A 312 0.31 11.72 2.37
C GLU A 312 0.59 12.73 1.23
N GLU A 313 0.38 14.04 1.46
CA GLU A 313 0.75 15.09 0.48
C GLU A 313 2.26 15.17 0.24
N LEU A 314 3.09 15.06 1.28
CA LEU A 314 4.54 15.15 1.18
C LEU A 314 5.15 13.96 0.42
N VAL A 315 4.69 12.74 0.74
CA VAL A 315 5.11 11.51 0.04
C VAL A 315 4.66 11.57 -1.42
N TYR A 316 3.44 12.06 -1.70
CA TYR A 316 2.95 12.21 -3.06
C TYR A 316 3.75 13.24 -3.88
N CYS A 317 4.06 14.43 -3.33
CA CYS A 317 4.86 15.43 -4.05
C CYS A 317 6.30 14.92 -4.27
N HIS A 318 6.90 14.17 -3.33
CA HIS A 318 8.24 13.59 -3.53
C HIS A 318 8.28 12.51 -4.62
N ILE A 319 7.33 11.56 -4.59
CA ILE A 319 7.22 10.51 -5.64
C ILE A 319 6.96 11.13 -7.02
N SER A 320 6.12 12.15 -7.09
CA SER A 320 5.80 12.84 -8.34
C SER A 320 7.02 13.57 -8.93
N VAL A 321 7.83 14.22 -8.08
CA VAL A 321 9.08 14.89 -8.50
C VAL A 321 10.10 13.86 -9.03
N GLU A 322 10.29 12.75 -8.33
CA GLU A 322 11.24 11.71 -8.76
C GLU A 322 10.80 11.00 -10.06
N ALA A 323 9.48 10.83 -10.23
CA ALA A 323 8.89 10.31 -11.46
C ALA A 323 9.08 11.27 -12.65
N GLN A 324 8.91 12.59 -12.44
CA GLN A 324 9.21 13.59 -13.48
C GLN A 324 10.70 13.61 -13.84
N ARG A 325 11.58 13.51 -12.84
CA ARG A 325 13.04 13.45 -13.05
C ARG A 325 13.46 12.23 -13.88
N SER A 326 12.87 11.07 -13.59
CA SER A 326 13.12 9.84 -14.35
C SER A 326 12.65 9.95 -15.80
N ARG A 327 11.52 10.64 -16.06
CA ARG A 327 11.05 10.91 -17.44
C ARG A 327 11.94 11.89 -18.18
N ALA A 328 12.45 12.93 -17.52
CA ALA A 328 13.38 13.89 -18.14
C ALA A 328 14.69 13.21 -18.57
N VAL A 329 15.25 12.34 -17.73
CA VAL A 329 16.48 11.59 -18.05
C VAL A 329 16.25 10.60 -19.20
N LEU A 330 15.07 9.98 -19.29
CA LEU A 330 14.74 9.06 -20.37
C LEU A 330 14.41 9.78 -21.69
N GLY A 331 13.79 10.96 -21.64
CA GLY A 331 13.50 11.80 -22.82
C GLY A 331 14.78 12.27 -23.52
N VAL A 332 15.75 12.78 -22.75
CA VAL A 332 17.06 13.22 -23.28
C VAL A 332 17.82 12.08 -23.98
N ARG A 333 17.62 10.84 -23.53
CA ARG A 333 18.27 9.66 -24.13
C ARG A 333 17.62 9.22 -25.45
N SER A 334 16.36 9.61 -25.70
CA SER A 334 15.67 9.32 -26.97
C SER A 334 16.06 10.27 -28.10
N ASP A 335 16.35 11.54 -27.78
CA ASP A 335 16.75 12.54 -28.78
C ASP A 335 18.20 12.33 -29.26
N LEU A 336 19.09 11.81 -28.41
CA LEU A 336 20.46 11.44 -28.80
C LEU A 336 20.54 10.21 -29.71
N GLY A 337 19.49 9.38 -29.77
CA GLY A 337 19.44 8.19 -30.63
C GLY A 337 19.04 8.46 -32.08
N HIS A 338 18.54 9.66 -32.40
CA HIS A 338 18.16 10.07 -33.75
C HIS A 338 19.17 11.03 -34.41
N ALA A 339 20.20 11.47 -33.68
CA ALA A 339 21.23 12.38 -34.15
C ALA A 339 22.58 11.68 -34.51
N LEU A 340 22.60 10.35 -34.50
CA LEU A 340 23.71 9.49 -34.95
C LEU A 340 23.21 8.52 -36.02
#